data_AF-A0A368CMI0-F1
#
_entry.id   AF-A0A368CMI0-F1
#
_cell.length_a   1.000
_cell.length_b   1.000
_cell.length_c   1.000
_cell.angle_alpha   90.00
_cell.angle_beta   90.00
_cell.angle_gamma   90.00
#
_symmetry.space_group_name_H-M   'P 1'
#
loop_
_entity.id
_entity.type
_entity.pdbx_description
1 polymer ?
#
loop_
_entity_poly.entity_id
_entity_poly.type
_entity_poly.pdbx_seq_one_letter_code
_entity_poly.pdbx_strand_id
1 'polypeptide(L)' 'MATQWWVRPRFDGGCDYVRLRLDGSPAADPAGNVEWIEGSHLPPQMPLLKKRLWFSAELAQRRQLQLQASGFEPSQPVF' A
#
# COMPACT_ATOMS: atom_id res chain seq x y z
N MET A 1 11.06 -11.15 2.51
CA MET A 1 10.69 -9.78 2.89
C MET A 1 10.59 -8.88 1.65
N ALA A 2 9.73 -9.23 0.69
CA ALA A 2 9.49 -8.37 -0.47
C ALA A 2 8.34 -7.41 -0.12
N THR A 3 8.65 -6.11 -0.02
CA THR A 3 7.66 -5.06 0.18
C THR A 3 7.49 -4.30 -1.12
N GLN A 4 6.27 -4.26 -1.65
CA GLN A 4 5.93 -3.47 -2.83
C GLN A 4 5.21 -2.20 -2.40
N TRP A 5 5.62 -1.07 -2.95
CA TRP A 5 4.97 0.21 -2.73
C TRP A 5 4.31 0.71 -4.00
N TRP A 6 3.22 1.45 -3.80
CA TRP A 6 2.47 2.16 -4.81
C TRP A 6 2.23 3.57 -4.30
N VAL A 7 2.43 4.57 -5.15
CA VAL A 7 2.31 5.98 -4.76
C VAL A 7 1.56 6.74 -5.82
N ARG A 8 0.71 7.65 -5.38
CA ARG A 8 0.02 8.61 -6.24
C ARG A 8 0.23 10.02 -5.68
N PRO A 9 0.97 10.89 -6.40
CA PRO A 9 1.07 12.31 -6.05
C PRO A 9 -0.31 12.98 -6.07
N ARG A 10 -0.50 13.96 -5.19
CA ARG A 10 -1.72 14.77 -5.10
C ARG A 10 -1.42 16.22 -5.44
N PHE A 11 -2.47 16.94 -5.86
CA PHE A 11 -2.34 18.35 -6.24
C PHE A 11 -1.98 19.28 -5.06
N ASP A 12 -2.27 18.84 -3.83
CA ASP A 12 -2.03 19.60 -2.58
C ASP A 12 -0.59 19.46 -2.07
N GLY A 13 0.30 18.84 -2.84
CA GLY A 13 1.69 18.58 -2.44
C GLY A 13 1.86 17.34 -1.55
N GLY A 14 0.77 16.62 -1.26
CA GLY A 14 0.82 15.33 -0.59
C GLY A 14 0.95 14.14 -1.54
N CYS A 15 0.93 12.93 -0.99
CA CYS A 15 0.82 11.69 -1.75
C CYS A 15 -0.04 10.67 -1.02
N ASP A 16 -0.82 9.90 -1.78
CA ASP A 16 -1.41 8.67 -1.27
C ASP A 16 -0.44 7.52 -1.55
N TYR A 17 -0.36 6.55 -0.65
CA TYR A 17 0.48 5.38 -0.85
C TYR A 17 -0.21 4.10 -0.39
N VAL A 18 0.20 3.01 -1.02
CA VAL A 18 -0.15 1.65 -0.62
C VAL A 18 1.11 0.82 -0.45
N ARG A 19 1.20 0.12 0.67
CA ARG A 19 2.24 -0.86 0.95
C ARG A 19 1.65 -2.26 0.92
N LEU A 20 2.27 -3.14 0.16
CA LEU A 20 1.98 -4.56 0.19
C LEU A 20 3.17 -5.31 0.79
N ARG A 21 2.92 -6.18 1.76
CA ARG A 21 3.89 -7.16 2.23
C ARG A 21 3.56 -8.50 1.60
N LEU A 22 4.41 -8.94 0.66
CA LEU A 22 4.17 -10.12 -0.17
C LEU A 22 4.61 -11.42 0.49
N ASP A 23 5.39 -11.35 1.56
CA ASP A 23 5.70 -12.53 2.35
C ASP A 23 4.71 -12.72 3.49
N GLY A 24 3.87 -13.74 3.35
CA GLY A 24 3.22 -14.40 4.46
C GLY A 24 4.28 -15.07 5.34
N SER A 25 5.05 -14.27 6.09
CA SER A 25 5.78 -14.80 7.22
C SER A 25 4.75 -15.54 8.08
N PRO A 26 4.96 -16.83 8.40
CA PRO A 26 3.99 -17.62 9.17
C PRO A 26 3.72 -17.02 10.56
N ALA A 27 4.53 -16.07 11.01
CA ALA A 27 4.31 -15.29 12.22
C ALA A 27 3.27 -14.16 12.07
N ALA A 28 2.93 -13.74 10.85
CA ALA A 28 2.05 -12.60 10.58
C ALA A 28 0.64 -13.00 10.11
N ASP A 29 0.52 -14.06 9.29
CA ASP A 29 -0.76 -14.69 8.97
C ASP A 29 -0.56 -16.16 8.55
N PRO A 30 -1.11 -17.15 9.29
CA PRO A 30 -1.05 -18.56 8.93
C PRO A 30 -1.80 -18.90 7.63
N ALA A 31 -2.69 -18.02 7.14
CA ALA A 31 -3.43 -18.22 5.89
C ALA A 31 -2.67 -17.75 4.63
N GLY A 32 -1.47 -17.16 4.78
CA GLY A 32 -0.68 -16.68 3.64
C GLY A 32 -1.27 -15.47 2.92
N ASN A 33 -2.13 -14.68 3.58
CA ASN A 33 -2.68 -13.47 2.99
C ASN A 33 -1.63 -12.35 2.90
N VAL A 34 -1.84 -11.46 1.94
CA VAL A 34 -1.04 -10.27 1.69
C VAL A 34 -1.50 -9.16 2.63
N GLU A 35 -0.58 -8.60 3.42
CA GLU A 35 -0.84 -7.40 4.21
C GLU A 35 -0.87 -6.19 3.26
N TRP A 36 -1.96 -5.44 3.30
CA TRP A 36 -2.20 -4.26 2.48
C TRP A 36 -2.42 -3.05 3.38
N ILE A 37 -1.55 -2.04 3.29
CA ILE A 37 -1.66 -0.81 4.08
C ILE A 37 -1.83 0.37 3.16
N GLU A 38 -2.96 1.04 3.29
CA GLU A 38 -3.27 2.30 2.62
C GLU A 38 -2.95 3.45 3.58
N GLY A 39 -2.38 4.53 3.06
CA GLY A 39 -2.15 5.74 3.82
C GLY A 39 -2.02 6.97 2.93
N SER A 40 -2.03 8.12 3.56
CA SER A 40 -1.76 9.41 2.91
C SER A 40 -0.69 10.16 3.69
N HIS A 41 0.08 10.97 2.97
CA HIS A 41 1.09 11.85 3.50
C HIS A 41 0.88 13.26 2.97
N LEU A 42 0.91 14.25 3.86
CA LEU A 42 0.88 15.67 3.53
C LEU A 42 1.86 16.38 4.47
N PRO A 43 2.97 16.96 3.97
CA PRO A 43 3.84 17.80 4.79
C PRO A 43 3.10 19.08 5.24
N PRO A 44 3.32 19.63 6.45
CA PRO A 44 4.06 19.13 7.61
C PRO A 44 3.07 18.64 8.68
N GLN A 45 2.75 17.34 8.77
CA GLN A 45 1.63 16.91 9.64
C GLN A 45 1.86 15.71 10.58
N MET A 46 1.14 15.84 11.71
CA MET A 46 0.52 14.89 12.67
C MET A 46 0.22 13.45 12.16
N PRO A 47 -0.04 12.47 13.06
CA PRO A 47 0.16 11.04 12.76
C PRO A 47 -0.66 10.51 11.58
N LEU A 48 0.05 9.84 10.67
CA LEU A 48 -0.44 9.21 9.44
C LEU A 48 -1.69 8.35 9.68
N LEU A 49 -2.80 8.68 9.00
CA LEU A 49 -3.95 7.77 8.91
C LEU A 49 -3.54 6.57 8.06
N LYS A 50 -3.42 5.39 8.68
CA LYS A 50 -3.09 4.13 8.01
C LYS A 50 -4.25 3.16 8.18
N LYS A 51 -4.75 2.62 7.06
CA LYS A 51 -5.74 1.55 7.04
C LYS A 51 -5.06 0.25 6.68
N ARG A 52 -5.12 -0.75 7.57
CA ARG A 52 -4.57 -2.10 7.32
C ARG A 52 -5.69 -3.04 6.92
N LEU A 53 -5.45 -3.79 5.85
CA LEU A 53 -6.32 -4.80 5.28
C LEU A 53 -5.51 -6.06 4.98
N TRP A 54 -6.19 -7.19 4.90
CA TRP A 54 -5.60 -8.47 4.52
C TRP A 54 -6.36 -9.00 3.32
N PHE A 55 -5.63 -9.40 2.28
CA PHE A 55 -6.21 -9.91 1.04
C PHE A 55 -5.58 -11.24 0.66
N SER A 56 -6.37 -12.14 0.06
CA SER A 56 -5.79 -13.27 -0.66
C SER A 56 -4.90 -12.78 -1.81
N ALA A 57 -3.94 -13.60 -2.23
CA ALA A 57 -3.03 -13.24 -3.33
C ALA A 57 -3.80 -12.84 -4.62
N GLU A 58 -4.89 -13.52 -4.94
CA GLU A 58 -5.73 -13.24 -6.10
C GLU A 58 -6.43 -11.87 -6.00
N LEU A 59 -6.98 -11.54 -4.83
CA LEU A 59 -7.62 -10.25 -4.59
C LEU A 59 -6.60 -9.10 -4.60
N ALA A 60 -5.40 -9.35 -4.05
CA ALA A 60 -4.32 -8.38 -4.07
C ALA A 60 -3.89 -8.03 -5.50
N GLN A 61 -3.77 -9.02 -6.40
CA GLN A 61 -3.47 -8.78 -7.81
C GLN A 61 -4.55 -7.93 -8.51
N ARG A 62 -5.84 -8.25 -8.30
CA ARG A 62 -6.94 -7.45 -8.85
C ARG A 62 -6.92 -6.01 -8.35
N ARG A 63 -6.64 -5.81 -7.06
CA ARG A 63 -6.50 -4.48 -6.45
C ARG A 63 -5.31 -3.71 -7.00
N GLN A 64 -4.18 -4.37 -7.28
CA GLN A 64 -3.02 -3.72 -7.92
C GLN A 64 -3.36 -3.18 -9.31
N LEU A 65 -4.11 -3.92 -10.12
CA LEU A 65 -4.58 -3.44 -11.42
C LEU A 65 -5.50 -2.21 -11.26
N GLN A 66 -6.35 -2.21 -10.24
CA GLN A 66 -7.19 -1.05 -9.92
C GLN A 66 -6.37 0.16 -9.46
N LEU A 67 -5.27 -0.05 -8.71
CA LEU A 67 -4.34 1.02 -8.32
C LEU A 67 -3.72 1.68 -9.56
N GLN A 68 -3.21 0.90 -10.51
CA GLN A 68 -2.68 1.41 -11.78
C GLN A 68 -3.72 2.24 -12.52
N ALA A 69 -4.95 1.72 -12.67
CA ALA A 69 -6.05 2.44 -13.29
C ALA A 69 -6.43 3.74 -12.55
N SER A 70 -6.10 3.84 -11.27
CA SER A 70 -6.37 5.00 -10.41
C SER A 70 -5.20 6.00 -10.34
N GLY A 71 -4.15 5.79 -11.13
CA GLY A 71 -2.97 6.64 -11.23
C GLY A 71 -1.92 6.41 -10.14
N PHE A 72 -1.94 5.26 -9.46
CA PHE A 72 -0.84 4.85 -8.59
C PHE A 72 0.26 4.20 -9.41
N GLU A 73 1.50 4.58 -9.12
CA GLU A 73 2.69 4.03 -9.77
C GLU A 73 3.53 3.21 -8.78
N PRO A 74 4.17 2.10 -9.22
CA PRO A 74 5.08 1.33 -8.39
C PRO A 74 6.34 2.16 -8.09
N SER A 75 6.40 2.77 -6.91
CA SER A 75 7.54 3.59 -6.48
C SER A 75 7.61 3.66 -4.97
N GLN A 76 8.79 4.01 -4.43
CA GLN A 76 8.91 4.26 -3.01
C GLN A 76 8.30 5.63 -2.67
N PRO A 77 7.50 5.73 -1.59
CA PRO A 77 7.00 7.02 -1.14
C PRO A 77 8.15 7.93 -0.71
N VAL A 78 8.09 9.18 -1.15
CA VAL A 78 9.01 10.24 -0.71
C VAL A 78 8.35 10.87 0.52
N PHE A 79 8.80 10.46 1.71
CA PHE A 79 8.37 11.02 2.99
C PHE A 79 9.38 12.07 3.46
#